data_AF-A0A1G8L878-F1
#
_entry.id   AF-A0A1G8L878-F1
#
_cell.length_a   1.000
_cell.length_b   1.000
_cell.length_c   1.000
_cell.angle_alpha   90.00
_cell.angle_beta   90.00
_cell.angle_gamma   90.00
#
_symmetry.space_group_name_H-M   'P 1'
#
loop_
_entity.id
_entity.type
_entity.pdbx_description
1 polymer ?
#
loop_
_entity_poly.entity_id
_entity_poly.type
_entity_poly.pdbx_seq_one_letter_code
_entity_poly.pdbx_strand_id
1 'polypeptide(L)'
;MTYPDRLVLSTRLGLCAGLMLALGACGGGGSSGAGIATSNPNFFSGSVSAATMTGSFNPAGYSAAQVQGLVSQVCADGGLAGFGTAPREDGLTGFSASCATWRDNARAVEFERTGPQSVMIEITGSSSGNMTYSRIEAQG
;
A
#
# COMPACT_ATOMS: atom_id res chain seq x y z
N MET A 1 6.70 -71.40 14.95
CA MET A 1 7.04 -70.98 13.58
C MET A 1 5.82 -70.28 12.99
N THR A 2 6.07 -69.26 12.16
CA THR A 2 5.12 -68.54 11.30
C THR A 2 4.36 -67.35 11.94
N TYR A 3 4.83 -66.14 11.64
CA TYR A 3 4.04 -64.89 11.56
C TYR A 3 3.48 -64.80 10.13
N PRO A 4 2.29 -64.23 9.90
CA PRO A 4 2.17 -62.77 9.76
C PRO A 4 0.78 -62.28 10.25
N ASP A 5 0.29 -61.05 10.19
CA ASP A 5 0.54 -59.88 9.38
C ASP A 5 -0.18 -58.74 10.13
N ARG A 6 0.40 -57.54 10.23
CA ARG A 6 -0.29 -56.37 10.82
C ARG A 6 -1.15 -55.70 9.75
N LEU A 7 -2.43 -56.06 9.71
CA LEU A 7 -3.47 -55.26 9.06
C LEU A 7 -4.41 -54.72 10.15
N VAL A 8 -4.13 -53.50 10.62
CA VAL A 8 -5.11 -52.72 11.37
C VAL A 8 -6.14 -52.19 10.38
N LEU A 9 -7.17 -53.00 10.15
CA LEU A 9 -8.39 -52.64 9.45
C LEU A 9 -9.50 -52.60 10.49
N SER A 10 -9.91 -51.41 10.94
CA SER A 10 -11.10 -51.12 11.77
C SER A 10 -10.94 -49.70 12.33
N THR A 11 -11.85 -48.72 12.22
CA THR A 11 -13.31 -48.79 12.07
C THR A 11 -13.83 -47.39 11.71
N ARG A 12 -14.56 -47.33 10.58
CA ARG A 12 -15.78 -46.54 10.29
C ARG A 12 -15.73 -45.00 10.23
N LEU A 13 -15.98 -44.54 9.00
CA LEU A 13 -17.00 -43.58 8.58
C LEU A 13 -17.49 -42.60 9.64
N GLY A 14 -17.09 -41.34 9.46
CA GLY A 14 -17.72 -40.16 10.05
C GLY A 14 -17.46 -38.97 9.15
N LEU A 15 -18.34 -38.81 8.18
CA LEU A 15 -18.43 -37.67 7.26
C LEU A 15 -18.46 -36.35 8.06
N CYS A 16 -17.38 -35.58 8.03
CA CYS A 16 -17.41 -34.12 8.09
C CYS A 16 -16.24 -33.63 7.26
N ALA A 17 -16.60 -33.32 6.01
CA ALA A 17 -15.75 -32.73 5.01
C ALA A 17 -15.01 -31.50 5.56
N GLY A 18 -13.81 -31.30 5.02
CA GLY A 18 -12.84 -30.31 5.44
C GLY A 18 -13.42 -28.93 5.73
N LEU A 19 -13.33 -28.54 7.00
CA LEU A 19 -13.31 -27.15 7.43
C LEU A 19 -11.89 -26.84 7.91
N MET A 20 -10.91 -26.99 7.02
CA MET A 20 -9.62 -26.32 7.22
C MET A 20 -9.82 -24.86 6.82
N LEU A 21 -10.12 -24.08 7.86
CA LEU A 21 -10.22 -22.63 7.87
C LEU A 21 -9.23 -21.98 6.89
N ALA A 22 -9.78 -21.50 5.78
CA ALA A 22 -9.16 -20.47 4.99
C ALA A 22 -9.03 -19.21 5.88
N LEU A 23 -7.88 -19.05 6.53
CA LEU A 23 -7.40 -17.75 7.03
C LEU A 23 -6.96 -16.86 5.85
N GLY A 24 -7.75 -16.87 4.78
CA GLY A 24 -7.57 -16.03 3.61
C GLY A 24 -8.25 -14.69 3.84
N ALA A 25 -7.46 -13.62 3.74
CA ALA A 25 -7.92 -12.27 3.42
C ALA A 25 -8.77 -11.54 4.47
N CYS A 26 -8.16 -11.23 5.62
CA CYS A 26 -8.37 -9.93 6.27
C CYS A 26 -7.03 -9.19 6.25
N GLY A 27 -6.59 -8.78 5.06
CA GLY A 27 -5.31 -8.12 4.86
C GLY A 27 -5.40 -7.14 3.71
N GLY A 28 -5.77 -5.89 4.03
CA GLY A 28 -5.52 -4.71 3.20
C GLY A 28 -6.23 -4.69 1.85
N GLY A 29 -7.50 -4.25 1.84
CA GLY A 29 -8.13 -3.68 0.65
C GLY A 29 -7.42 -2.38 0.24
N GLY A 30 -6.25 -2.48 -0.38
CA GLY A 30 -5.46 -1.37 -0.91
C GLY A 30 -5.90 -0.94 -2.32
N SER A 31 -7.20 -1.04 -2.63
CA SER A 31 -7.74 -0.74 -3.98
C SER A 31 -8.43 0.62 -4.08
N SER A 32 -8.64 1.35 -2.98
CA SER A 32 -9.27 2.68 -3.03
C SER A 32 -8.40 3.69 -3.78
N GLY A 33 -7.08 3.69 -3.57
CA GLY A 33 -6.17 4.63 -4.24
C GLY A 33 -6.03 4.39 -5.74
N ALA A 34 -5.86 3.13 -6.15
CA ALA A 34 -5.64 2.77 -7.55
C ALA A 34 -6.87 3.05 -8.43
N GLY A 35 -8.08 2.73 -7.95
CA GLY A 35 -9.31 3.00 -8.69
C GLY A 35 -9.56 4.51 -8.92
N ILE A 36 -9.21 5.34 -7.93
CA ILE A 36 -9.28 6.80 -8.07
C ILE A 36 -8.23 7.29 -9.07
N ALA A 37 -6.98 6.85 -8.98
CA ALA A 37 -5.91 7.26 -9.90
C ALA A 37 -6.22 6.91 -11.38
N THR A 38 -6.86 5.77 -11.63
CA THR A 38 -7.32 5.42 -12.98
C THR A 38 -8.37 6.40 -13.52
N SER A 39 -9.30 6.84 -12.67
CA SER A 39 -10.43 7.71 -13.08
C SER A 39 -10.10 9.20 -13.00
N ASN A 40 -9.09 9.58 -12.21
CA ASN A 40 -8.64 10.94 -11.98
C ASN A 40 -7.11 11.03 -12.08
N PRO A 41 -6.55 11.50 -13.21
CA PRO A 41 -5.11 11.61 -13.39
C PRO A 41 -4.45 12.65 -12.47
N ASN A 42 -5.23 13.54 -11.86
CA ASN A 42 -4.73 14.54 -10.91
C ASN A 42 -4.53 13.98 -9.49
N PHE A 43 -4.90 12.72 -9.25
CA PHE A 43 -4.83 12.08 -7.94
C PHE A 43 -3.89 10.87 -7.93
N PHE A 44 -3.17 10.71 -6.82
CA PHE A 44 -2.60 9.41 -6.43
C PHE A 44 -2.50 9.33 -4.90
N SER A 45 -2.31 8.11 -4.39
CA SER A 45 -2.12 7.91 -2.96
C SER A 45 -1.08 6.83 -2.68
N GLY A 46 -0.55 6.87 -1.46
CA GLY A 46 0.42 5.92 -0.94
C GLY A 46 0.02 5.41 0.44
N SER A 47 0.16 4.10 0.65
CA SER A 47 0.05 3.47 1.96
C SER A 47 1.45 3.30 2.56
N VAL A 48 1.61 3.63 3.84
CA VAL A 48 2.89 3.51 4.55
C VAL A 48 2.84 2.32 5.49
N SER A 49 3.71 1.34 5.25
CA SER A 49 3.89 0.17 6.10
C SER A 49 5.36 0.06 6.51
N ALA A 50 5.61 -0.11 7.81
CA ALA A 50 6.93 -0.03 8.41
C ALA A 50 7.68 1.27 8.01
N ALA A 51 8.65 1.17 7.10
CA ALA A 51 9.48 2.27 6.62
C ALA A 51 9.28 2.59 5.12
N THR A 52 8.31 1.95 4.47
CA THR A 52 8.11 2.05 3.02
C THR A 52 6.72 2.57 2.71
N MET A 53 6.65 3.58 1.85
CA MET A 53 5.42 3.99 1.18
C MET A 53 5.31 3.26 -0.14
N THR A 54 4.14 2.68 -0.42
CA THR A 54 3.82 2.08 -1.72
C THR A 54 2.51 2.62 -2.24
N GLY A 55 2.41 2.78 -3.55
CA GLY A 55 1.20 3.29 -4.20
C GLY A 55 1.28 3.16 -5.71
N SER A 56 0.37 3.85 -6.40
CA SER A 56 0.34 3.92 -7.85
C SER A 56 -0.21 5.26 -8.32
N PHE A 57 0.31 5.75 -9.44
CA PHE A 57 -0.12 7.00 -10.05
C PHE A 57 -0.43 6.81 -11.53
N ASN A 58 -1.21 7.73 -12.08
CA ASN A 58 -1.52 7.77 -13.50
C ASN A 58 -0.42 8.52 -14.27
N PRO A 59 0.29 7.87 -15.21
CA PRO A 59 1.36 8.51 -15.95
C PRO A 59 0.88 9.65 -16.89
N ALA A 60 -0.42 9.75 -17.16
CA ALA A 60 -0.99 10.88 -17.91
C ALA A 60 -1.05 12.18 -17.09
N GLY A 61 -1.05 12.12 -15.76
CA GLY A 61 -1.12 13.29 -14.88
C GLY A 61 0.12 13.54 -14.04
N TYR A 62 0.98 12.53 -13.87
CA TYR A 62 2.23 12.66 -13.13
C TYR A 62 3.38 11.92 -13.80
N SER A 63 4.55 12.55 -13.84
CA SER A 63 5.81 11.87 -14.12
C SER A 63 6.40 11.23 -12.86
N ALA A 64 7.26 10.23 -13.02
CA ALA A 64 7.98 9.61 -11.90
C ALA A 64 8.81 10.63 -11.10
N ALA A 65 9.42 11.61 -11.76
CA ALA A 65 10.20 12.66 -11.10
C ALA A 65 9.32 13.59 -10.25
N GLN A 66 8.12 13.93 -10.71
CA GLN A 66 7.15 14.70 -9.91
C GLN A 66 6.69 13.90 -8.69
N VAL A 67 6.35 12.62 -8.87
CA VAL A 67 5.96 11.75 -7.75
C VAL A 67 7.09 11.64 -6.73
N GLN A 68 8.33 11.46 -7.17
CA GLN A 68 9.49 11.44 -6.29
C GLN A 68 9.62 12.74 -5.48
N GLY A 69 9.53 13.89 -6.14
CA GLY A 69 9.62 15.21 -5.48
C GLY A 69 8.46 15.49 -4.52
N LEU A 70 7.25 15.03 -4.83
CA LEU A 70 6.09 15.17 -3.95
C LEU A 70 6.20 14.24 -2.74
N VAL A 71 6.57 12.97 -2.95
CA VAL A 71 6.73 11.99 -1.87
C VAL A 71 7.86 12.37 -0.93
N SER A 72 8.92 13.03 -1.42
CA SER A 72 10.00 13.52 -0.55
C SER A 72 9.54 14.59 0.44
N GLN A 73 8.48 15.36 0.13
CA GLN A 73 7.89 16.34 1.07
C GLN A 73 7.26 15.67 2.30
N VAL A 74 6.93 14.38 2.19
CA VAL A 74 6.38 13.57 3.28
C VAL A 74 7.49 13.02 4.19
N CYS A 75 8.74 12.98 3.74
CA CYS A 75 9.85 12.70 4.65
C CYS A 75 9.99 13.85 5.65
N ALA A 76 10.19 13.55 6.94
CA ALA A 76 10.36 14.57 7.97
C ALA A 76 11.54 15.51 7.68
N ASP A 77 12.62 14.96 7.12
CA ASP A 77 13.84 15.70 6.76
C ASP A 77 13.85 16.16 5.28
N GLY A 78 12.75 15.95 4.54
CA GLY A 78 12.63 16.29 3.12
C GLY A 78 13.41 15.40 2.13
N GLY A 79 14.18 14.42 2.62
CA GLY A 79 15.04 13.55 1.82
C GLY A 79 14.58 12.09 1.76
N LEU A 80 14.48 11.54 0.54
CA LEU A 80 14.21 10.12 0.31
C LEU A 80 15.49 9.29 0.48
N ALA A 81 15.37 8.15 1.17
CA ALA A 81 16.41 7.12 1.23
C ALA A 81 16.37 6.22 -0.01
N GLY A 82 15.21 6.09 -0.65
CA GLY A 82 15.03 5.31 -1.87
C GLY A 82 13.72 5.64 -2.56
N PHE A 83 13.72 5.50 -3.88
CA PHE A 83 12.55 5.66 -4.73
C PHE A 83 12.65 4.73 -5.94
N GLY A 84 11.56 4.07 -6.30
CA GLY A 84 11.48 3.19 -7.45
C GLY A 84 10.09 3.19 -8.07
N THR A 85 10.04 2.91 -9.37
CA THR A 85 8.78 2.80 -10.12
C THR A 85 8.78 1.57 -11.00
N ALA A 86 7.61 0.99 -11.22
CA ALA A 86 7.40 -0.09 -12.17
C ALA A 86 6.05 0.10 -12.90
N PRO A 87 5.99 -0.18 -14.21
CA PRO A 87 4.70 -0.22 -14.92
C PRO A 87 3.81 -1.31 -14.34
N ARG A 88 2.49 -1.09 -14.41
CA ARG A 88 1.46 -2.06 -14.00
C ARG A 88 0.58 -2.44 -15.19
N GLU A 89 -0.05 -3.61 -15.10
CA GLU A 89 -0.94 -4.13 -16.16
C GLU A 89 -2.21 -3.27 -16.36
N ASP A 90 -2.62 -2.53 -15.32
CA ASP A 90 -3.78 -1.62 -15.32
C ASP A 90 -3.48 -0.25 -15.97
N GLY A 91 -2.28 -0.08 -16.56
CA GLY A 91 -1.85 1.18 -17.19
C GLY A 91 -1.38 2.24 -16.20
N LEU A 92 -1.41 1.97 -14.90
CA LEU A 92 -0.80 2.84 -13.88
C LEU A 92 0.70 2.56 -13.77
N THR A 93 1.40 3.45 -13.07
CA THR A 93 2.78 3.21 -12.61
C THR A 93 2.75 3.01 -11.10
N GLY A 94 3.21 1.84 -10.65
CA GLY A 94 3.43 1.58 -9.23
C GLY A 94 4.70 2.28 -8.76
N PHE A 95 4.70 2.75 -7.51
CA PHE A 95 5.89 3.31 -6.88
C PHE A 95 6.15 2.70 -5.50
N SER A 96 7.42 2.73 -5.10
CA SER A 96 7.85 2.52 -3.73
C SER A 96 8.82 3.62 -3.32
N ALA A 97 8.74 4.04 -2.06
CA ALA A 97 9.57 5.10 -1.51
C ALA A 97 9.93 4.77 -0.06
N SER A 98 11.12 5.16 0.37
CA SER A 98 11.55 5.02 1.76
C SER A 98 12.12 6.33 2.29
N CYS A 99 11.82 6.63 3.56
CA CYS A 99 12.40 7.73 4.34
C CYS A 99 12.93 7.17 5.66
N ALA A 100 13.87 7.88 6.29
CA ALA A 100 14.28 7.56 7.66
C ALA A 100 13.12 7.77 8.66
N THR A 101 12.33 8.82 8.45
CA THR A 101 11.14 9.13 9.25
C THR A 101 10.09 9.79 8.36
N TRP A 102 8.84 9.33 8.49
CA TRP A 102 7.69 9.93 7.83
C TRP A 102 7.11 11.04 8.70
N ARG A 103 6.79 12.17 8.06
CA ARG A 103 6.07 13.27 8.71
C ARG A 103 4.78 12.74 9.33
N ASP A 104 4.45 13.24 10.52
CA ASP A 104 3.24 12.92 11.27
C ASP A 104 2.97 11.43 11.52
N ASN A 105 4.01 10.59 11.46
CA ASN A 105 3.89 9.13 11.52
C ASN A 105 2.88 8.59 10.47
N ALA A 106 3.02 9.06 9.23
CA ALA A 106 2.15 8.74 8.11
C ALA A 106 1.81 7.24 8.01
N ARG A 107 0.54 6.95 7.72
CA ARG A 107 -0.03 5.63 7.43
C ARG A 107 -0.70 5.59 6.06
N ALA A 108 -1.31 6.70 5.65
CA ALA A 108 -1.81 6.93 4.31
C ALA A 108 -1.52 8.37 3.91
N VAL A 109 -1.24 8.58 2.62
CA VAL A 109 -0.99 9.90 2.06
C VAL A 109 -1.71 10.02 0.73
N GLU A 110 -2.41 11.13 0.55
CA GLU A 110 -3.11 11.48 -0.68
C GLU A 110 -2.47 12.71 -1.31
N PHE A 111 -2.38 12.70 -2.63
CA PHE A 111 -1.78 13.76 -3.44
C PHE A 111 -2.77 14.15 -4.52
N GLU A 112 -3.17 15.42 -4.54
CA GLU A 112 -4.14 15.92 -5.51
C GLU A 112 -3.71 17.27 -6.08
N ARG A 113 -3.62 17.41 -7.41
CA ARG A 113 -3.41 18.73 -8.02
C ARG A 113 -4.64 19.61 -7.75
N THR A 114 -4.40 20.75 -7.13
CA THR A 114 -5.42 21.78 -6.85
C THR A 114 -5.29 22.98 -7.77
N GLY A 115 -4.20 23.07 -8.55
CA GLY A 115 -3.97 24.11 -9.55
C GLY A 115 -2.86 23.75 -10.54
N PRO A 116 -2.51 24.65 -11.47
CA PRO A 116 -1.51 24.38 -12.52
C PRO A 116 -0.13 23.98 -11.99
N GLN A 117 0.25 24.47 -10.81
CA GLN A 117 1.51 24.18 -10.15
C GLN A 117 1.35 23.87 -8.66
N SER A 118 0.13 23.56 -8.21
CA SER A 118 -0.15 23.28 -6.80
C SER A 118 -0.68 21.87 -6.61
N VAL A 119 -0.14 21.18 -5.62
CA VAL A 119 -0.56 19.85 -5.17
C VAL A 119 -0.84 19.92 -3.68
N MET A 120 -2.04 19.50 -3.31
CA MET A 120 -2.40 19.23 -1.93
C MET A 120 -1.85 17.86 -1.53
N ILE A 121 -1.12 17.82 -0.42
CA ILE A 121 -0.64 16.59 0.20
C ILE A 121 -1.36 16.44 1.53
N GLU A 122 -2.15 15.38 1.68
CA GLU A 122 -2.90 15.09 2.90
C GLU A 122 -2.32 13.85 3.56
N ILE A 123 -1.91 13.98 4.81
CA ILE A 123 -1.23 12.91 5.55
C ILE A 123 -2.16 12.46 6.67
N THR A 124 -2.54 11.18 6.62
CA THR A 124 -3.19 10.50 7.73
C THR A 124 -2.15 9.66 8.46
N GLY A 125 -1.88 10.01 9.71
CA GLY A 125 -0.88 9.37 10.56
C GLY A 125 -1.46 8.81 11.85
N SER A 126 -0.58 8.29 12.71
CA SER A 126 -0.97 7.87 14.05
C SER A 126 0.09 8.16 15.10
N SER A 127 -0.33 8.71 16.24
CA SER A 127 0.52 9.01 17.38
C SER A 127 -0.18 8.64 18.68
N SER A 128 0.48 7.84 19.52
CA SER A 128 -0.02 7.43 20.85
C SER A 128 -1.46 6.87 20.84
N GLY A 129 -1.80 6.08 19.82
CA GLY A 129 -3.14 5.49 19.66
C GLY A 129 -4.20 6.43 19.06
N ASN A 130 -3.86 7.68 18.81
CA ASN A 130 -4.73 8.64 18.13
C ASN A 130 -4.40 8.72 16.64
N MET A 131 -5.39 9.07 15.83
CA MET A 131 -5.18 9.45 14.43
C MET A 131 -4.74 10.91 14.37
N THR A 132 -3.79 11.19 13.49
CA THR A 132 -3.35 12.55 13.16
C THR A 132 -3.69 12.84 11.71
N TYR A 133 -4.01 14.09 11.42
CA TYR A 133 -4.27 14.57 10.07
C TYR A 133 -3.51 15.87 9.86
N SER A 134 -2.79 15.98 8.75
CA SER A 134 -2.12 17.21 8.34
C SER A 134 -2.25 17.41 6.83
N ARG A 135 -2.09 18.66 6.42
CA ARG A 135 -2.23 19.10 5.04
C ARG A 135 -1.10 20.05 4.69
N ILE A 136 -0.52 19.87 3.51
CA ILE A 136 0.58 20.67 2.97
C ILE A 136 0.24 21.05 1.54
N GLU A 137 0.52 22.29 1.16
CA GLU A 137 0.51 22.70 -0.23
C GLU A 137 1.95 22.66 -0.77
N ALA A 138 2.17 21.90 -1.85
CA ALA A 138 3.46 21.73 -2.49
C ALA A 138 3.40 22.16 -3.95
N GLN A 139 4.55 22.53 -4.52
CA GLN A 139 4.64 22.77 -5.96
C GLN A 139 4.72 21.44 -6.72
N GLY A 140 3.90 21.30 -7.77
CA GLY A 140 3.74 20.06 -8.54
C GLY A 140 4.22 20.11 -9.98
#